data_AF-A0A101SWY9-F1
#
_entry.id   AF-A0A101SWY9-F1
#
_cell.length_a   1.000
_cell.length_b   1.000
_cell.length_c   1.000
_cell.angle_alpha   90.00
_cell.angle_beta   90.00
_cell.angle_gamma   90.00
#
_symmetry.space_group_name_H-M   'P 1'
#
loop_
_entity.id
_entity.type
_entity.pdbx_description
1 polymer ?
#
loop_
_entity_poly.entity_id
_entity_poly.type
_entity_poly.pdbx_seq_one_letter_code
_entity_poly.pdbx_strand_id
1 'polypeptide(L)'
;MAVLNGILGGPHTITTRGFPELDGAPGGTLESFGLVGDQLAEFGETADLVHRAVCFVPSVSAVSIRDLDRQDDLYADIDELPPEQSDLDDFLLSGNNDPHCAMTSELGAWVLDRLPD
;
A
#
# COMPACT_ATOMS: atom_id res chain seq x y z
N MET A 1 -15.22 -1.80 5.24
CA MET A 1 -16.50 -2.55 5.35
C MET A 1 -16.62 -3.41 4.10
N ALA A 2 -16.89 -4.71 4.23
CA ALA A 2 -17.13 -5.59 3.09
C ALA A 2 -18.44 -6.37 3.29
N VAL A 3 -19.22 -6.53 2.22
CA VAL A 3 -20.44 -7.35 2.21
C VAL A 3 -20.17 -8.59 1.37
N LEU A 4 -20.29 -9.76 2.00
CA LEU A 4 -20.18 -11.06 1.32
C LEU A 4 -21.58 -11.64 1.13
N ASN A 5 -21.97 -11.85 -0.12
CA ASN A 5 -23.13 -12.65 -0.50
C ASN A 5 -22.63 -14.04 -0.91
N GLY A 6 -23.28 -15.12 -0.47
CA GLY A 6 -22.90 -16.49 -0.86
C GLY A 6 -23.05 -17.54 0.24
N ILE A 7 -22.10 -18.49 0.31
CA ILE A 7 -22.00 -19.70 1.16
C ILE A 7 -22.58 -19.61 2.59
N LEU A 8 -22.64 -18.43 3.19
CA LEU A 8 -23.19 -18.18 4.53
C LEU A 8 -24.72 -17.96 4.58
N GLY A 9 -25.44 -18.07 3.46
CA GLY A 9 -26.91 -18.08 3.44
C GLY A 9 -27.59 -16.72 3.44
N GLY A 10 -26.98 -15.69 2.84
CA GLY A 10 -27.55 -14.35 2.70
C GLY A 10 -26.50 -13.23 2.75
N PRO A 11 -26.91 -11.95 2.69
CA PRO A 11 -25.99 -10.82 2.83
C PRO A 11 -25.46 -10.76 4.27
N HIS A 12 -24.15 -10.94 4.43
CA HIS A 12 -23.48 -10.77 5.72
C HIS A 12 -22.53 -9.58 5.67
N THR A 13 -22.74 -8.62 6.58
CA THR A 13 -21.82 -7.50 6.76
C THR A 13 -20.73 -7.91 7.74
N ILE A 14 -19.48 -7.93 7.28
CA ILE A 14 -18.33 -8.16 8.13
C ILE A 14 -17.62 -6.82 8.32
N THR A 15 -17.48 -6.39 9.58
CA THR A 15 -16.69 -5.20 9.94
C THR A 15 -15.57 -5.60 10.88
N THR A 16 -14.34 -5.28 10.52
CA THR A 16 -13.24 -5.14 11.47
C THR A 16 -13.35 -3.77 12.15
N ARG A 17 -13.13 -3.72 13.47
CA ARG A 17 -13.16 -2.48 14.27
C ARG A 17 -11.98 -2.49 15.23
N GLY A 18 -11.51 -1.31 15.62
CA GLY A 18 -10.39 -1.17 16.56
C GLY A 18 -9.01 -1.42 15.94
N PHE A 19 -8.92 -1.52 14.61
CA PHE A 19 -7.65 -1.48 13.89
C PHE A 19 -7.36 -0.03 13.46
N PRO A 20 -6.08 0.39 13.44
CA PRO A 20 -5.71 1.69 12.90
C PRO A 20 -6.07 1.77 11.41
N GLU A 21 -6.20 2.99 10.87
CA GLU A 21 -6.46 3.26 9.45
C GLU A 21 -5.21 2.98 8.58
N LEU A 22 -4.60 1.80 8.75
CA LEU A 22 -3.35 1.38 8.09
C LEU A 22 -3.47 1.39 6.56
N ASP A 23 -4.67 1.14 6.05
CA ASP A 23 -4.94 0.98 4.62
C ASP A 23 -4.79 2.28 3.80
N GLY A 24 -4.59 3.43 4.46
CA GLY A 24 -4.56 4.76 3.85
C GLY A 24 -3.22 5.51 3.87
N ALA A 25 -2.14 4.93 4.43
CA ALA A 25 -0.84 5.59 4.42
C ALA A 25 -0.25 5.66 2.98
N PRO A 26 0.52 6.71 2.62
CA PRO A 26 1.19 6.77 1.31
C PRO A 26 2.12 5.58 1.11
N GLY A 27 2.21 5.07 -0.13
CA GLY A 27 3.03 3.90 -0.43
C GLY A 27 2.58 3.12 -1.66
N GLY A 28 3.32 2.05 -1.93
CA GLY A 28 3.04 1.16 -3.05
C GLY A 28 1.72 0.42 -2.83
N THR A 29 0.85 0.41 -3.84
CA THR A 29 -0.50 -0.15 -3.73
C THR A 29 -0.56 -1.61 -4.17
N LEU A 30 -1.38 -2.43 -3.50
CA LEU A 30 -1.65 -3.80 -3.92
C LEU A 30 -3.16 -4.03 -4.00
N GLU A 31 -3.58 -4.64 -5.12
CA GLU A 31 -4.97 -4.96 -5.46
C GLU A 31 -5.54 -6.14 -4.64
N SER A 32 -5.12 -6.31 -3.37
CA SER A 32 -5.44 -7.49 -2.55
C SER A 32 -6.93 -7.78 -2.49
N PHE A 33 -7.78 -6.76 -2.31
CA PHE A 33 -9.23 -6.94 -2.28
C PHE A 33 -9.81 -7.17 -3.68
N GLY A 34 -9.27 -6.51 -4.69
CA GLY A 34 -9.63 -6.74 -6.10
C GLY A 34 -9.42 -8.17 -6.54
N LEU A 35 -8.24 -8.75 -6.25
CA LEU A 35 -7.92 -10.14 -6.59
C LEU A 35 -8.89 -11.13 -5.96
N VAL A 36 -9.26 -10.91 -4.69
CA VAL A 36 -10.25 -11.74 -4.01
C VAL A 36 -11.65 -11.56 -4.60
N GLY A 37 -12.06 -10.31 -4.87
CA GLY A 37 -13.37 -10.04 -5.47
C GLY A 37 -13.52 -10.64 -6.87
N ASP A 38 -12.48 -10.56 -7.69
CA ASP A 38 -12.45 -11.17 -9.03
C ASP A 38 -12.58 -12.70 -8.91
N GLN A 39 -11.84 -13.32 -7.99
CA GLN A 39 -11.93 -14.76 -7.74
C GLN A 39 -13.33 -15.18 -7.26
N LEU A 40 -13.98 -14.39 -6.41
CA LEU A 40 -15.37 -14.64 -5.97
C LEU A 40 -16.35 -14.51 -7.14
N ALA A 41 -16.17 -13.52 -8.02
CA ALA A 41 -16.99 -13.33 -9.20
C ALA A 41 -16.88 -14.52 -10.18
N GLU A 42 -15.69 -15.13 -10.32
CA GLU A 42 -15.51 -16.36 -11.10
C GLU A 42 -16.32 -17.54 -10.55
N PHE A 43 -16.62 -17.56 -9.24
CA PHE A 43 -17.50 -18.55 -8.60
C PHE A 43 -18.98 -18.16 -8.62
N GLY A 44 -19.35 -17.07 -9.28
CA GLY A 44 -20.72 -16.56 -9.37
C GLY A 44 -21.19 -15.79 -8.13
N GLU A 45 -20.27 -15.45 -7.22
CA GLU A 45 -20.57 -14.65 -6.03
C GLU A 45 -20.43 -13.16 -6.33
N THR A 46 -21.05 -12.31 -5.51
CA THR A 46 -20.95 -10.85 -5.64
C THR A 46 -20.43 -10.24 -4.34
N ALA A 47 -19.29 -9.56 -4.43
CA ALA A 47 -18.68 -8.80 -3.34
C ALA A 47 -18.71 -7.30 -3.68
N ASP A 48 -19.21 -6.50 -2.74
CA ASP A 48 -19.11 -5.04 -2.82
C ASP A 48 -17.77 -4.59 -2.22
N LEU A 49 -16.87 -4.08 -3.07
CA LEU A 49 -15.52 -3.67 -2.70
C LEU A 49 -15.43 -2.14 -2.59
N VAL A 50 -15.36 -1.61 -1.37
CA VAL A 50 -15.17 -0.17 -1.13
C VAL A 50 -13.77 0.29 -1.58
N HIS A 51 -12.75 -0.55 -1.36
CA HIS A 51 -11.39 -0.33 -1.81
C HIS A 51 -10.89 -1.57 -2.52
N ARG A 52 -10.43 -1.43 -3.77
CA ARG A 52 -9.93 -2.53 -4.58
C ARG A 52 -8.44 -2.78 -4.33
N ALA A 53 -7.67 -1.69 -4.28
CA ALA A 53 -6.30 -1.66 -3.80
C ALA A 53 -6.19 -0.87 -2.49
N VAL A 54 -5.15 -1.22 -1.74
CA VAL A 54 -4.73 -0.55 -0.50
C VAL A 54 -3.21 -0.41 -0.48
N CYS A 55 -2.69 0.42 0.42
CA CYS A 55 -1.26 0.48 0.69
C CYS A 55 -0.76 -0.91 1.14
N PHE A 56 0.23 -1.46 0.44
CA PHE A 56 0.87 -2.73 0.80
C PHE A 56 1.97 -2.55 1.83
N VAL A 57 2.84 -1.56 1.59
CA VAL A 57 3.90 -1.15 2.49
C VAL A 57 3.96 0.38 2.47
N PRO A 58 3.78 1.06 3.62
CA PRO A 58 3.91 2.52 3.71
C PRO A 58 5.31 2.98 3.29
N SER A 59 5.40 4.12 2.60
CA SER A 59 6.69 4.67 2.14
C SER A 59 7.66 4.88 3.30
N VAL A 60 7.18 5.38 4.44
CA VAL A 60 8.02 5.59 5.64
C VAL A 60 8.63 4.29 6.18
N SER A 61 7.94 3.16 6.02
CA SER A 61 8.48 1.84 6.37
C SER A 61 9.47 1.35 5.31
N ALA A 62 9.20 1.61 4.02
CA ALA A 62 10.07 1.21 2.93
C ALA A 62 11.45 1.87 2.99
N VAL A 63 11.53 3.11 3.49
CA VAL A 63 12.80 3.84 3.66
C VAL A 63 13.34 3.81 5.10
N SER A 64 12.83 2.91 5.95
CA SER A 64 13.31 2.73 7.33
C SER A 64 13.34 4.04 8.16
N ILE A 65 12.26 4.83 8.10
CA ILE A 65 12.13 5.99 9.00
C ILE A 65 12.02 5.51 10.45
N ARG A 66 12.76 6.16 11.35
CA ARG A 66 12.79 5.87 12.79
C ARG A 66 11.55 6.38 13.52
N ASP A 67 11.33 5.85 14.72
CA ASP A 67 10.35 6.34 15.70
C ASP A 67 8.89 6.42 15.20
N LEU A 68 8.45 5.40 14.46
CA LEU A 68 7.06 5.25 13.99
C LEU A 68 6.14 4.67 15.09
N ASP A 69 5.92 5.43 16.16
CA ASP A 69 5.17 4.98 17.35
C ASP A 69 3.66 5.34 17.30
N ARG A 70 3.27 6.24 16.40
CA ARG A 70 1.91 6.79 16.29
C ARG A 70 1.41 6.70 14.86
N GLN A 71 0.08 6.70 14.72
CA GLN A 71 -0.58 6.65 13.41
C GLN A 71 -0.17 7.81 12.50
N ASP A 72 -0.03 9.02 13.06
CA ASP A 72 0.34 10.21 12.30
C ASP A 72 1.76 10.11 11.73
N ASP A 73 2.64 9.32 12.34
CA ASP A 73 4.01 9.12 11.87
C ASP A 73 4.05 8.38 10.53
N LEU A 74 2.98 7.65 10.17
CA LEU A 74 2.83 7.01 8.84
C LEU A 74 2.70 8.01 7.69
N TYR A 75 2.43 9.27 8.01
CA TYR A 75 2.22 10.36 7.05
C TYR A 75 3.34 11.41 7.11
N ALA A 76 4.45 11.11 7.77
CA ALA A 76 5.62 12.00 7.79
C ALA A 76 6.08 12.28 6.36
N ASP A 77 6.36 13.56 6.07
CA ASP A 77 6.90 13.98 4.79
C ASP A 77 8.37 13.60 4.69
N ILE A 78 8.66 12.56 3.91
CA ILE A 78 10.00 11.98 3.78
C ILE A 78 10.98 13.00 3.18
N ASP A 79 10.52 13.89 2.30
CA ASP A 79 11.37 14.89 1.64
C ASP A 79 11.79 16.01 2.61
N GLU A 80 11.02 16.23 3.67
CA GLU A 80 11.32 17.22 4.72
C GLU A 80 12.13 16.62 5.89
N LEU A 81 12.34 15.30 5.93
CA LEU A 81 13.08 14.65 6.99
C LEU A 81 14.60 14.79 6.79
N PRO A 82 15.38 14.94 7.89
CA PRO A 82 16.82 14.79 7.84
C PRO A 82 17.21 13.40 7.30
N PRO A 83 18.17 13.27 6.37
CA PRO A 83 18.60 11.97 5.82
C PRO A 83 18.95 10.91 6.86
N GLU A 84 19.42 11.34 8.03
CA GLU A 84 19.86 10.55 9.18
C GLU A 84 18.71 9.84 9.89
N GLN A 85 17.47 10.19 9.55
CA GLN A 85 16.26 9.50 10.01
C GLN A 85 16.00 8.20 9.25
N SER A 86 16.67 7.99 8.11
CA SER A 86 16.67 6.74 7.36
C SER A 86 17.96 5.96 7.64
N ASP A 87 17.86 4.62 7.63
CA ASP A 87 19.04 3.76 7.64
C ASP A 87 19.62 3.51 6.23
N LEU A 88 19.02 4.09 5.18
CA LEU A 88 19.49 3.97 3.79
C LEU A 88 20.46 5.10 3.44
N ASP A 89 21.46 4.79 2.61
CA ASP A 89 22.42 5.80 2.12
C ASP A 89 21.82 6.75 1.08
N ASP A 90 20.98 6.22 0.18
CA ASP A 90 20.30 6.95 -0.90
C ASP A 90 19.07 6.15 -1.35
N PHE A 91 18.01 6.85 -1.75
CA PHE A 91 16.78 6.24 -2.26
C PHE A 91 16.03 7.20 -3.18
N LEU A 92 15.20 6.65 -4.05
CA LEU A 92 14.19 7.40 -4.79
C LEU A 92 12.83 6.73 -4.60
N LEU A 93 11.85 7.54 -4.26
CA LEU A 93 10.45 7.13 -4.21
C LEU A 93 9.76 7.56 -5.50
N SER A 94 8.74 6.81 -5.92
CA SER A 94 7.87 7.31 -6.98
C SER A 94 7.11 8.55 -6.49
N GLY A 95 6.93 9.53 -7.36
CA GLY A 95 6.11 10.71 -7.08
C GLY A 95 4.60 10.40 -6.92
N ASN A 96 4.17 9.16 -7.21
CA ASN A 96 2.79 8.71 -7.06
C ASN A 96 2.71 7.40 -6.25
N ASN A 97 1.52 7.09 -5.71
CA ASN A 97 1.21 5.80 -5.09
C ASN A 97 1.01 4.71 -6.17
N ASP A 98 2.07 4.41 -6.91
CA ASP A 98 2.05 3.39 -7.97
C ASP A 98 1.82 1.97 -7.41
N PRO A 99 1.40 1.01 -8.25
CA PRO A 99 1.33 -0.38 -7.84
C PRO A 99 2.66 -0.88 -7.27
N HIS A 100 2.57 -1.71 -6.24
CA HIS A 100 3.74 -2.32 -5.61
C HIS A 100 4.56 -3.07 -6.66
N CYS A 101 5.88 -2.86 -6.64
CA CYS A 101 6.84 -3.36 -7.62
C CYS A 101 6.73 -2.77 -9.05
N ALA A 102 5.91 -1.74 -9.28
CA ALA A 102 5.90 -1.05 -10.57
C ALA A 102 7.26 -0.35 -10.80
N MET A 103 7.98 -0.78 -11.84
CA MET A 103 9.19 -0.09 -12.29
C MET A 103 8.78 1.00 -13.28
N THR A 104 8.68 2.24 -12.79
CA THR A 104 8.40 3.39 -13.65
C THR A 104 9.66 3.83 -14.41
N SER A 105 9.48 4.61 -15.48
CA SER A 105 10.60 5.16 -16.24
C SER A 105 11.51 6.05 -15.38
N GLU A 106 10.94 6.76 -14.41
CA GLU A 106 11.66 7.60 -13.44
C GLU A 106 12.57 6.75 -12.56
N LEU A 107 12.01 5.74 -11.91
CA LEU A 107 12.77 4.82 -11.05
C LEU A 107 13.83 4.06 -11.85
N GLY A 108 13.48 3.61 -13.06
CA GLY A 108 14.40 2.93 -13.96
C GLY A 108 15.59 3.80 -14.37
N ALA A 109 15.34 5.07 -14.74
CA ALA A 109 16.40 6.00 -15.08
C ALA A 109 17.35 6.24 -13.89
N TRP A 110 16.80 6.45 -12.70
CA TRP A 110 17.59 6.67 -11.48
C TRP A 110 18.53 5.50 -11.13
N VAL A 111 18.07 4.26 -11.34
CA VAL A 111 18.90 3.06 -11.16
C VAL A 111 19.99 2.98 -12.22
N LEU A 112 19.66 3.22 -13.49
CA LEU A 112 20.62 3.14 -14.60
C LEU A 112 21.73 4.18 -14.47
N ASP A 113 21.43 5.38 -13.98
CA ASP A 113 22.39 6.45 -13.72
C ASP A 113 23.44 6.12 -12.63
N ARG A 114 23.22 5.06 -11.86
CA ARG A 114 24.10 4.61 -10.76
C ARG A 114 24.89 3.35 -11.10
N LEU A 115 24.73 2.80 -12.31
CA LEU A 115 25.53 1.67 -12.74
C LEU A 115 26.99 2.10 -12.97
N PRO A 116 27.97 1.24 -12.65
CA PRO A 116 29.36 1.49 -13.00
C PRO A 116 29.56 1.45 -14.52
N ASP A 117 30.59 2.14 -15.00
CA ASP A 117 31.06 2.08 -16.39
C ASP A 117 31.57 0.68 -16.80
#